data_AF-A0A662HUC8-F1
#
_entry.id   AF-A0A662HUC8-F1
#
_cell.length_a   1.000
_cell.length_b   1.000
_cell.length_c   1.000
_cell.angle_alpha   90.00
_cell.angle_beta   90.00
_cell.angle_gamma   90.00
#
_symmetry.space_group_name_H-M   'P 1'
#
loop_
_entity.id
_entity.type
_entity.pdbx_description
1 polymer ?
#
loop_
_entity_poly.entity_id
_entity_poly.type
_entity_poly.pdbx_seq_one_letter_code
_entity_poly.pdbx_strand_id
1 'polypeptide(L)'
;MERVNDVFSRWFWHRIEHLVAWESMSLSEKDMPSSRDRLIDAFLFYSKEFPDYLFIFCPLCKKIVSKIHYNPYMDRFTFFKLVSSILGRHFKKVHSSEYRLVRKAVWQDGVLVTRNFYRCSICGALVEGLLDLIAHLTSHKYAEQVVER
;
A
#
# COMPACT_ATOMS: atom_id res chain seq x y z
N MET A 1 -13.09 -8.67 -24.31
CA MET A 1 -13.32 -8.22 -22.92
C MET A 1 -12.40 -9.05 -22.02
N GLU A 2 -11.07 -8.84 -22.12
CA GLU A 2 -10.05 -9.88 -21.81
C GLU A 2 -8.82 -9.40 -21.02
N ARG A 3 -8.81 -8.20 -20.41
CA ARG A 3 -7.56 -7.62 -19.86
C ARG A 3 -7.44 -7.54 -18.33
N VAL A 4 -8.47 -7.95 -17.57
CA VAL A 4 -8.45 -7.80 -16.10
C VAL A 4 -8.00 -9.08 -15.38
N ASN A 5 -8.23 -10.26 -15.97
CA ASN A 5 -7.81 -11.54 -15.40
C ASN A 5 -6.30 -11.83 -15.51
N ASP A 6 -5.60 -11.25 -16.50
CA ASP A 6 -4.15 -11.47 -16.69
C ASP A 6 -3.31 -10.71 -15.64
N VAL A 7 -3.72 -9.49 -15.27
CA VAL A 7 -2.99 -8.66 -14.29
C VAL A 7 -3.12 -9.21 -12.87
N PHE A 8 -4.29 -9.72 -12.50
CA PHE A 8 -4.51 -10.28 -11.15
C PHE A 8 -3.83 -11.64 -10.98
N SER A 9 -3.86 -12.48 -12.02
CA SER A 9 -3.16 -13.77 -12.02
C SER A 9 -1.65 -13.57 -11.97
N ARG A 10 -1.10 -12.62 -12.75
CA ARG A 10 0.31 -12.22 -12.63
C ARG A 10 0.63 -11.64 -11.26
N TRP A 11 -0.24 -10.82 -10.67
CA TRP A 11 -0.02 -10.27 -9.33
C TRP A 11 0.03 -11.35 -8.25
N PHE A 12 -0.90 -12.32 -8.29
CA PHE A 12 -0.93 -13.44 -7.34
C PHE A 12 0.31 -14.33 -7.50
N TRP A 13 0.66 -14.72 -8.72
CA TRP A 13 1.86 -15.51 -8.99
C TRP A 13 3.15 -14.74 -8.67
N HIS A 14 3.24 -13.46 -8.97
CA HIS A 14 4.38 -12.62 -8.57
C HIS A 14 4.48 -12.44 -7.06
N ARG A 15 3.36 -12.44 -6.32
CA ARG A 15 3.41 -12.42 -4.86
C ARG A 15 3.95 -13.73 -4.30
N ILE A 16 3.58 -14.87 -4.89
CA ILE A 16 4.18 -16.17 -4.58
C ILE A 16 5.67 -16.17 -4.94
N GLU A 17 6.06 -15.69 -6.12
CA GLU A 17 7.46 -15.56 -6.52
C GLU A 17 8.25 -14.61 -5.61
N HIS A 18 7.63 -13.52 -5.14
CA HIS A 18 8.24 -12.59 -4.18
C HIS A 18 8.45 -13.26 -2.82
N LEU A 19 7.48 -14.05 -2.35
CA LEU A 19 7.62 -14.83 -1.12
C LEU A 19 8.73 -15.89 -1.25
N VAL A 20 8.78 -16.60 -2.37
CA VAL A 20 9.83 -17.59 -2.67
C VAL A 20 11.20 -16.92 -2.79
N ALA A 21 11.29 -15.79 -3.48
CA ALA A 21 12.52 -15.01 -3.60
C ALA A 21 12.98 -14.48 -2.23
N TRP A 22 12.05 -13.93 -1.43
CA TRP A 22 12.33 -13.47 -0.08
C TRP A 22 12.83 -14.60 0.83
N GLU A 23 12.23 -15.79 0.77
CA GLU A 23 12.71 -16.95 1.53
C GLU A 23 14.15 -17.34 1.15
N SER A 24 14.54 -17.11 -0.10
CA SER A 24 15.90 -17.38 -0.59
C SER A 24 16.92 -16.27 -0.31
N MET A 25 16.51 -15.09 0.17
CA MET A 25 17.40 -13.98 0.53
C MET A 25 18.22 -14.28 1.79
N SER A 26 19.42 -13.72 1.86
CA SER A 26 20.28 -13.79 3.05
C SER A 26 19.65 -13.06 4.25
N LEU A 27 20.10 -13.39 5.47
CA LEU A 27 19.60 -12.75 6.69
C LEU A 27 19.76 -11.22 6.69
N SER A 28 20.85 -10.70 6.13
CA SER A 28 21.06 -9.25 5.97
C SER A 28 20.08 -8.59 5.01
N GLU A 29 19.63 -9.30 3.98
CA GLU A 29 18.67 -8.83 2.99
C GLU A 29 17.23 -8.94 3.49
N LYS A 30 16.94 -9.96 4.30
CA LYS A 30 15.68 -10.09 5.06
C LYS A 30 15.55 -9.04 6.15
N ASP A 31 16.67 -8.54 6.66
CA ASP A 31 16.72 -7.51 7.68
C ASP A 31 16.45 -6.08 7.17
N MET A 32 16.30 -5.93 5.85
CA MET A 32 16.03 -4.65 5.22
C MET A 32 14.61 -4.15 5.48
N PRO A 33 14.39 -2.82 5.52
CA PRO A 33 13.09 -2.20 5.76
C PRO A 33 11.97 -2.71 4.85
N SER A 34 12.25 -2.84 3.55
CA SER A 34 11.31 -3.34 2.55
C SER A 34 10.90 -4.79 2.75
N SER A 35 11.80 -5.58 3.35
CA SER A 35 11.68 -7.02 3.55
C SER A 35 11.06 -7.39 4.90
N ARG A 36 11.18 -6.52 5.91
CA ARG A 36 10.68 -6.75 7.28
C ARG A 36 9.24 -6.31 7.48
N ASP A 37 8.78 -5.31 6.74
CA ASP A 37 7.42 -4.82 6.87
C ASP A 37 6.52 -5.45 5.83
N ARG A 38 5.77 -6.48 6.23
CA ARG A 38 4.73 -7.12 5.40
C ARG A 38 3.68 -6.15 4.83
N LEU A 39 3.61 -4.94 5.38
CA LEU A 39 2.84 -3.80 4.86
C LEU A 39 3.42 -3.29 3.52
N ILE A 40 4.74 -3.29 3.37
CA ILE A 40 5.46 -2.91 2.15
C ILE A 40 5.24 -3.94 1.02
N ASP A 41 5.17 -5.23 1.33
CA ASP A 41 4.84 -6.29 0.36
C ASP A 41 3.44 -6.16 -0.25
N ALA A 42 2.54 -5.38 0.37
CA ALA A 42 1.21 -5.11 -0.17
C ALA A 42 1.22 -4.01 -1.25
N PHE A 43 2.27 -3.18 -1.29
CA PHE A 43 2.35 -1.99 -2.14
C PHE A 43 3.54 -2.00 -3.08
N LEU A 44 4.53 -2.86 -2.87
CA LEU A 44 5.75 -2.88 -3.67
C LEU A 44 5.91 -4.17 -4.46
N PHE A 45 6.55 -4.07 -5.61
CA PHE A 45 7.08 -5.23 -6.31
C PHE A 45 8.44 -4.94 -6.95
N TYR A 46 9.27 -5.98 -7.02
CA TYR A 46 10.52 -6.02 -7.77
C TYR A 46 10.29 -6.71 -9.11
N SER A 47 10.84 -6.16 -10.19
CA SER A 47 10.85 -6.83 -11.50
C SER A 47 12.22 -7.44 -11.76
N LYS A 48 12.27 -8.71 -12.14
CA LYS A 48 13.52 -9.35 -12.61
C LYS A 48 14.09 -8.67 -13.85
N GLU A 49 13.24 -8.06 -14.68
CA GLU A 49 13.65 -7.32 -15.87
C GLU A 49 14.26 -5.96 -15.52
N PHE A 50 13.96 -5.42 -14.34
CA PHE A 50 14.40 -4.09 -13.89
C PHE A 50 14.87 -4.14 -12.43
N PRO A 51 16.02 -4.80 -12.15
CA PRO A 51 16.47 -5.10 -10.78
C PRO A 51 16.77 -3.84 -9.96
N ASP A 52 17.16 -2.74 -10.61
CA ASP A 52 17.49 -1.48 -9.93
C ASP A 52 16.26 -0.64 -9.55
N TYR A 53 15.06 -1.17 -9.77
CA TYR A 53 13.84 -0.42 -9.58
C TYR A 53 12.82 -1.11 -8.70
N LEU A 54 12.22 -0.28 -7.86
CA LEU A 54 11.09 -0.62 -7.03
C LEU A 54 9.84 0.00 -7.65
N PHE A 55 8.80 -0.79 -7.81
CA PHE A 55 7.53 -0.33 -8.33
C PHE A 55 6.52 -0.25 -7.21
N ILE A 56 5.78 0.86 -7.17
CA ILE A 56 4.75 1.12 -6.17
C ILE A 56 3.38 0.88 -6.81
N PHE A 57 2.54 0.13 -6.13
CA PHE A 57 1.23 -0.34 -6.55
C PHE A 57 0.13 0.20 -5.63
N CYS A 58 -1.00 0.59 -6.19
CA CYS A 58 -2.19 0.93 -5.42
C CYS A 58 -3.13 -0.27 -5.33
N PRO A 59 -3.46 -0.76 -4.12
CA PRO A 59 -4.31 -1.93 -3.96
C PRO A 59 -5.79 -1.66 -4.26
N LEU A 60 -6.21 -0.40 -4.36
CA LEU A 60 -7.60 -0.02 -4.65
C LEU A 60 -7.92 0.02 -6.14
N CYS A 61 -6.98 0.47 -6.99
CA CYS A 61 -7.16 0.52 -8.45
C CYS A 61 -6.38 -0.56 -9.20
N LYS A 62 -5.54 -1.31 -8.48
CA LYS A 62 -4.67 -2.36 -9.02
C LYS A 62 -3.71 -1.88 -10.12
N LYS A 63 -3.22 -0.64 -10.02
CA LYS A 63 -2.29 -0.03 -10.98
C LYS A 63 -0.96 0.30 -10.33
N ILE A 64 0.10 0.25 -11.14
CA ILE A 64 1.40 0.82 -10.79
C ILE A 64 1.24 2.34 -10.75
N VAL A 65 1.56 2.94 -9.60
CA VAL A 65 1.45 4.38 -9.36
C VAL A 65 2.78 5.10 -9.50
N SER A 66 3.89 4.40 -9.31
CA SER A 66 5.23 4.96 -9.46
C SER A 66 6.30 3.88 -9.61
N LYS A 67 7.47 4.30 -10.07
CA LYS A 67 8.71 3.53 -10.17
C LYS A 67 9.79 4.39 -9.51
N ILE A 68 10.46 3.85 -8.50
CA ILE A 68 11.54 4.52 -7.77
C ILE A 68 12.84 3.75 -8.02
N HIS A 69 13.95 4.47 -8.16
CA HIS A 69 15.26 3.82 -8.20
C HIS A 69 15.55 3.24 -6.82
N TYR A 70 15.92 1.96 -6.78
CA TYR A 70 16.32 1.32 -5.54
C TYR A 70 17.61 1.97 -5.03
N ASN A 71 17.62 2.32 -3.75
CA ASN A 71 18.81 2.80 -3.06
C ASN A 71 18.98 1.96 -1.79
N PRO A 72 19.93 1.00 -1.77
CA PRO A 72 20.12 0.10 -0.64
C PRO A 72 20.60 0.83 0.64
N TYR A 73 21.05 2.08 0.52
CA TYR A 73 21.51 2.90 1.64
C TYR A 73 20.40 3.81 2.22
N MET A 74 19.18 3.74 1.69
CA MET A 74 18.05 4.52 2.21
C MET A 74 17.58 3.95 3.56
N ASP A 75 17.48 4.80 4.58
CA ASP A 75 16.96 4.36 5.87
C ASP A 75 15.45 4.04 5.82
N ARG A 76 15.01 3.19 6.75
CA ARG A 76 13.62 2.71 6.86
C ARG A 76 12.61 3.84 6.85
N PHE A 77 12.83 4.87 7.65
CA PHE A 77 11.87 5.94 7.84
C PHE A 77 11.74 6.81 6.59
N THR A 78 12.86 7.15 5.96
CA THR A 78 12.89 7.86 4.69
C THR A 78 12.18 7.08 3.59
N PHE A 79 12.41 5.78 3.53
CA PHE A 79 11.73 4.89 2.59
C PHE A 79 10.22 4.89 2.78
N PHE A 80 9.75 4.70 4.03
CA PHE A 80 8.32 4.75 4.34
C PHE A 80 7.68 6.07 4.00
N LYS A 81 8.36 7.18 4.31
CA LYS A 81 7.88 8.52 4.01
C LYS A 81 7.74 8.71 2.49
N LEU A 82 8.69 8.22 1.70
CA LEU A 82 8.65 8.27 0.24
C LEU A 82 7.44 7.50 -0.30
N VAL A 83 7.29 6.22 0.07
CA VAL A 83 6.18 5.37 -0.39
C VAL A 83 4.83 5.94 0.04
N SER A 84 4.70 6.33 1.31
CA SER A 84 3.46 6.91 1.85
C SER A 84 3.09 8.23 1.17
N SER A 85 4.07 9.06 0.81
CA SER A 85 3.83 10.31 0.07
C SER A 85 3.34 10.05 -1.35
N ILE A 86 3.94 9.07 -2.05
CA ILE A 86 3.51 8.67 -3.39
C ILE A 86 2.08 8.13 -3.36
N LEU A 87 1.79 7.19 -2.45
CA LEU A 87 0.44 6.64 -2.28
C LEU A 87 -0.54 7.74 -1.87
N GLY A 88 -0.21 8.57 -0.88
CA GLY A 88 -1.08 9.66 -0.43
C GLY A 88 -1.46 10.63 -1.56
N ARG A 89 -0.51 10.98 -2.44
CA ARG A 89 -0.79 11.80 -3.63
C ARG A 89 -1.69 11.08 -4.63
N HIS A 90 -1.43 9.80 -4.90
CA HIS A 90 -2.27 8.99 -5.78
C HIS A 90 -3.71 8.91 -5.25
N PHE A 91 -3.87 8.63 -3.96
CA PHE A 91 -5.17 8.49 -3.30
C PHE A 91 -5.97 9.78 -3.33
N LYS A 92 -5.32 10.91 -3.01
CA LYS A 92 -5.97 12.22 -3.11
C LYS A 92 -6.41 12.57 -4.53
N LYS A 93 -5.69 12.07 -5.56
CA LYS A 93 -6.00 12.37 -6.96
C LYS A 93 -7.05 11.42 -7.55
N VAL A 94 -6.99 10.13 -7.22
CA VAL A 94 -7.73 9.07 -7.90
C VAL A 94 -8.87 8.52 -7.05
N HIS A 95 -8.72 8.50 -5.72
CA HIS A 95 -9.63 7.85 -4.77
C HIS A 95 -10.29 8.83 -3.80
N SER A 96 -10.23 10.14 -4.04
CA SER A 96 -10.76 11.14 -3.11
C SER A 96 -12.28 11.11 -2.94
N SER A 97 -13.02 10.45 -3.84
CA SER A 97 -14.45 10.23 -3.68
C SER A 97 -14.76 9.10 -2.69
N GLU A 98 -13.82 8.19 -2.45
CA GLU A 98 -14.01 7.01 -1.59
C GLU A 98 -13.91 7.35 -0.09
N TYR A 99 -13.43 8.56 0.26
CA TYR A 99 -13.27 9.00 1.64
C TYR A 99 -13.33 10.51 1.82
N ARG A 100 -13.55 10.95 3.07
CA ARG A 100 -13.41 12.35 3.51
C ARG A 100 -12.37 12.47 4.62
N LEU A 101 -11.39 13.36 4.46
CA LEU A 101 -10.44 13.67 5.53
C LEU A 101 -11.13 14.48 6.63
N VAL A 102 -10.98 14.05 7.88
CA VAL A 102 -11.50 14.69 9.09
C VAL A 102 -10.34 14.93 10.05
N ARG A 103 -10.10 16.18 10.42
CA ARG A 103 -9.10 16.51 11.45
C ARG A 103 -9.78 16.61 12.80
N LYS A 104 -9.27 15.91 13.80
CA LYS A 104 -9.78 16.00 15.17
C LYS A 104 -8.63 16.28 16.12
N ALA A 105 -8.87 17.16 17.09
CA ALA A 105 -8.01 17.28 18.24
C ALA A 105 -8.34 16.12 19.21
N VAL A 106 -7.32 15.40 19.66
CA VAL A 106 -7.44 14.29 20.60
C VAL A 106 -6.40 14.49 21.71
N TRP A 107 -6.80 14.16 22.94
CA TRP A 107 -5.87 14.14 24.05
C TRP A 107 -5.07 12.85 24.02
N GLN A 108 -3.75 12.97 24.06
CA GLN A 108 -2.82 11.85 24.12
C GLN A 108 -1.75 12.20 25.16
N ASP A 109 -1.62 11.36 26.20
CA ASP A 109 -0.59 11.51 27.24
C ASP A 109 -0.56 12.92 27.86
N GLY A 110 -1.74 13.51 28.08
CA GLY A 110 -1.88 14.85 28.64
C GLY A 110 -1.62 16.00 27.67
N VAL A 111 -1.40 15.72 26.38
CA VAL A 111 -1.17 16.73 25.33
C VAL A 111 -2.29 16.70 24.29
N LEU A 112 -2.79 17.88 23.91
CA LEU A 112 -3.77 17.99 22.83
C LEU A 112 -3.05 17.91 21.47
N VAL A 113 -3.24 16.80 20.75
CA VAL A 113 -2.66 16.57 19.43
C VAL A 113 -3.73 16.57 18.35
N THR A 114 -3.44 17.17 17.19
CA THR A 114 -4.34 17.09 16.03
C THR A 114 -4.02 15.84 15.22
N ARG A 115 -4.97 14.92 15.10
CA ARG A 115 -4.85 13.71 14.28
C ARG A 115 -5.74 13.75 13.04
N ASN A 116 -5.25 13.10 11.98
CA ASN A 116 -5.98 12.91 10.74
C ASN A 116 -6.77 11.60 10.81
N PHE A 117 -8.08 11.71 10.70
CA PHE A 117 -8.99 10.60 10.51
C PHE A 117 -9.56 10.62 9.09
N TYR A 118 -9.94 9.45 8.59
CA TYR A 118 -10.56 9.31 7.28
C TYR A 118 -11.93 8.70 7.48
N ARG A 119 -12.97 9.39 6.99
CA ARG A 119 -14.33 8.86 6.97
C ARG A 119 -14.55 8.14 5.65
N CYS A 120 -14.87 6.86 5.68
CA CYS A 120 -15.22 6.08 4.49
C CYS A 120 -16.53 6.60 3.89
N SER A 121 -16.57 6.83 2.58
CA SER A 121 -17.79 7.27 1.87
C SER A 121 -18.79 6.13 1.65
N ILE A 122 -18.34 4.86 1.72
CA ILE A 122 -19.17 3.67 1.48
C ILE A 122 -20.00 3.35 2.72
N CYS A 123 -19.35 3.16 3.88
CA CYS A 123 -20.02 2.72 5.10
C CYS A 123 -20.05 3.77 6.23
N GLY A 124 -19.44 4.93 6.04
CA GLY A 124 -19.41 6.01 7.04
C GLY A 124 -18.43 5.81 8.20
N ALA A 125 -17.74 4.67 8.28
CA ALA A 125 -16.76 4.37 9.32
C ALA A 125 -15.63 5.40 9.37
N LEU A 126 -15.14 5.70 10.58
CA LEU A 126 -14.01 6.59 10.81
C LEU A 126 -12.78 5.76 11.14
N VAL A 127 -11.74 5.86 10.31
CA VAL A 127 -10.48 5.14 10.46
C VAL A 127 -9.32 6.09 10.70
N GLU A 128 -8.28 5.62 11.37
CA GLU A 128 -7.12 6.42 11.73
C GLU A 128 -5.96 6.15 10.77
N GLY A 129 -5.42 7.20 10.13
CA GLY A 129 -4.30 7.01 9.22
C GLY A 129 -4.66 6.43 7.84
N LEU A 130 -3.71 6.56 6.92
CA LEU A 130 -3.92 6.23 5.50
C LEU A 130 -3.91 4.72 5.24
N LEU A 131 -3.07 3.97 5.94
CA LEU A 131 -2.94 2.52 5.76
C LEU A 131 -4.22 1.79 6.21
N ASP A 132 -4.80 2.21 7.33
CA ASP A 132 -6.06 1.63 7.82
C ASP A 132 -7.22 1.95 6.86
N LEU A 133 -7.24 3.16 6.30
CA LEU A 133 -8.18 3.51 5.23
C LEU A 133 -8.02 2.62 4.01
N ILE A 134 -6.78 2.37 3.59
CA ILE A 134 -6.49 1.50 2.46
C ILE A 134 -7.02 0.09 2.71
N ALA A 135 -6.71 -0.49 3.87
CA ALA A 135 -7.16 -1.82 4.25
C ALA A 135 -8.70 -1.89 4.27
N HIS A 136 -9.34 -0.89 4.88
CA HIS A 136 -10.79 -0.78 4.99
C HIS A 136 -11.49 -0.65 3.63
N LEU A 137 -11.00 0.21 2.73
CA LEU A 137 -11.57 0.34 1.38
C LEU A 137 -11.33 -0.91 0.54
N THR A 138 -10.19 -1.57 0.74
CA THR A 138 -9.87 -2.83 0.06
C THR A 138 -10.85 -3.94 0.47
N SER A 139 -11.21 -4.05 1.75
CA SER A 139 -12.18 -5.05 2.21
C SER A 139 -13.57 -4.86 1.61
N HIS A 140 -14.03 -3.62 1.42
CA HIS A 140 -15.31 -3.35 0.72
C HIS A 140 -15.27 -3.85 -0.72
N LYS A 141 -14.22 -3.52 -1.47
CA LYS A 141 -14.08 -3.95 -2.88
C LYS A 141 -13.97 -5.47 -3.04
N TYR A 142 -13.35 -6.16 -2.08
CA TYR A 142 -13.33 -7.63 -2.08
C TYR A 142 -14.71 -8.22 -1.75
N ALA A 143 -15.46 -7.62 -0.82
CA ALA A 143 -16.81 -8.09 -0.51
C ALA A 143 -17.76 -7.97 -1.71
N GLU A 144 -17.69 -6.88 -2.47
CA GLU A 144 -18.47 -6.70 -3.70
C GLU A 144 -18.19 -7.81 -4.74
N GLN A 145 -16.93 -8.19 -4.92
CA GLN A 145 -16.52 -9.21 -5.89
C GLN A 145 -16.91 -10.65 -5.52
N VAL A 146 -17.16 -10.92 -4.24
CA VAL A 146 -17.61 -12.24 -3.77
C VAL A 146 -19.12 -12.42 -3.95
N VAL A 147 -19.89 -11.34 -3.91
CA VAL A 147 -21.36 -11.39 -4.08
C VAL A 147 -21.76 -11.56 -5.56
N GLU A 148 -20.89 -11.18 -6.50
CA GLU A 148 -21.11 -11.32 -7.95
C GLU A 148 -20.66 -12.68 -8.54
N ARG A 149 -20.26 -13.64 -7.69
CA ARG A 149 -19.91 -15.02 -8.08
C ARG A 149 -20.92 -16.03 -7.54
#